data_AF-A0A024W6K8-F1
#
_entry.id   AF-A0A024W6K8-F1
#
_cell.length_a   1.000
_cell.length_b   1.000
_cell.length_c   1.000
_cell.angle_alpha   90.00
_cell.angle_beta   90.00
_cell.angle_gamma   90.00
#
_symmetry.space_group_name_H-M   'P 1'
#
loop_
_entity.id
_entity.type
_entity.pdbx_description
1 polymer ?
#
loop_
_entity_poly.entity_id
_entity_poly.type
_entity_poly.pdbx_seq_one_letter_code
_entity_poly.pdbx_strand_id
1 'polypeptide(L)'
;MDDLFEVFKLSKTDEDYKLSLHLLNVYYNFGRNLNTQQDVNLFFIFILRTNQLNEAKDLLKYFNGWLLCPPSNKYILLCMEEFFKKQKYYDVREIFSFIRENSQIKLDSSFYGITIKSMLMLKNHSIEEAIIIYNDSYNMSIYLTNEIHNFVLGNIYVTEKNIYVLI
;
A
#
# COMPACT_ATOMS: atom_id res chain seq x y z
N MET A 1 -10.60 -12.42 22.44
CA MET A 1 -10.00 -12.08 21.13
C MET A 1 -8.57 -12.57 21.07
N ASP A 2 -7.91 -12.68 22.23
CA ASP A 2 -6.50 -13.08 22.36
C ASP A 2 -6.16 -14.38 21.62
N ASP A 3 -6.96 -15.45 21.74
CA ASP A 3 -6.71 -16.72 21.03
C ASP A 3 -6.70 -16.58 19.49
N LEU A 4 -7.62 -15.78 18.94
CA LEU A 4 -7.69 -15.48 17.50
C LEU A 4 -6.41 -14.76 17.06
N PHE A 5 -5.92 -13.81 17.86
CA PHE A 5 -4.70 -13.09 17.52
C PHE A 5 -3.43 -13.92 17.67
N GLU A 6 -3.39 -14.89 18.59
CA GLU A 6 -2.31 -15.88 18.62
C GLU A 6 -2.32 -16.74 17.35
N VAL A 7 -3.49 -17.18 16.88
CA VAL A 7 -3.61 -17.89 15.59
C VAL A 7 -3.10 -17.05 14.43
N PHE A 8 -3.48 -15.77 14.35
CA PHE A 8 -2.98 -14.84 13.33
C PHE A 8 -1.44 -14.71 13.35
N LYS A 9 -0.84 -14.61 14.53
CA LYS A 9 0.62 -14.52 14.69
C LYS A 9 1.34 -15.80 14.27
N LEU A 10 0.72 -16.96 14.40
CA LEU A 10 1.31 -18.25 14.05
C LEU A 10 1.20 -18.57 12.56
N SER A 11 0.13 -18.12 11.91
CA SER A 11 -0.20 -18.36 10.50
C SER A 11 0.92 -17.94 9.53
N LYS A 12 1.25 -18.79 8.56
CA LYS A 12 2.30 -18.53 7.55
C LYS A 12 1.95 -19.01 6.14
N THR A 13 1.00 -19.93 6.02
CA THR A 13 0.63 -20.58 4.76
C THR A 13 -0.73 -20.15 4.26
N ASP A 14 -1.03 -20.47 2.99
CA ASP A 14 -2.34 -20.24 2.39
C ASP A 14 -3.45 -21.05 3.10
N GLU A 15 -3.11 -22.23 3.65
CA GLU A 15 -4.07 -23.03 4.41
C GLU A 15 -4.34 -22.41 5.78
N ASP A 16 -3.30 -21.92 6.46
CA ASP A 16 -3.46 -21.16 7.71
C ASP A 16 -4.33 -19.93 7.50
N TYR A 17 -4.20 -19.27 6.34
CA TYR A 17 -5.02 -18.13 5.97
C TYR A 17 -6.51 -18.49 5.94
N LYS A 18 -6.87 -19.56 5.21
CA LYS A 18 -8.26 -20.01 5.11
C LYS A 18 -8.85 -20.41 6.46
N LEU A 19 -8.10 -21.16 7.26
CA LEU A 19 -8.53 -21.59 8.60
C LEU A 19 -8.69 -20.39 9.55
N SER A 20 -7.76 -19.44 9.50
CA SER A 20 -7.82 -18.22 10.31
C SER A 20 -8.98 -17.32 9.92
N LEU A 21 -9.29 -17.19 8.62
CA LEU A 21 -10.50 -16.49 8.16
C LEU A 21 -11.78 -17.19 8.60
N HIS A 22 -11.82 -18.52 8.57
CA HIS A 22 -12.97 -19.26 9.07
C HIS A 22 -13.17 -18.98 10.57
N LEU A 23 -12.09 -18.99 11.35
CA LEU A 23 -12.13 -18.63 12.77
C LEU A 23 -12.59 -17.17 12.97
N LEU A 24 -12.07 -16.22 12.19
CA LEU A 24 -12.51 -14.83 12.24
C LEU A 24 -14.02 -14.70 12.00
N ASN A 25 -14.55 -15.39 10.98
CA ASN A 25 -15.98 -15.41 10.68
C ASN A 25 -16.81 -15.96 11.85
N VAL A 26 -16.32 -17.00 12.54
CA VAL A 26 -16.97 -17.49 13.76
C VAL A 26 -17.03 -16.39 14.82
N TYR A 27 -15.94 -15.66 15.05
CA TYR A 27 -15.92 -14.54 16.01
C TYR A 27 -16.92 -13.43 15.63
N TYR A 28 -16.95 -13.03 14.35
CA TYR A 28 -17.90 -12.04 13.86
C TYR A 28 -19.36 -12.49 14.04
N ASN A 29 -19.67 -13.77 13.77
CA ASN A 29 -21.01 -14.33 13.98
C ASN A 29 -21.45 -14.31 15.46
N PHE A 30 -20.50 -14.30 16.40
CA PHE A 30 -20.75 -14.10 17.83
C PHE A 30 -20.68 -12.63 18.28
N GLY A 31 -20.67 -11.67 17.34
CA GLY A 31 -20.62 -10.24 17.63
C GLY A 31 -19.27 -9.73 18.10
N ARG A 32 -18.19 -10.51 17.94
CA ARG A 32 -16.83 -10.12 18.30
C ARG A 32 -16.11 -9.54 17.08
N ASN A 33 -16.26 -8.23 16.88
CA ASN A 33 -15.69 -7.50 15.75
C ASN A 33 -14.25 -7.00 16.02
N LEU A 34 -13.50 -6.70 14.96
CA LEU A 34 -12.22 -6.01 15.04
C LEU A 34 -12.47 -4.51 15.30
N ASN A 35 -12.40 -4.11 16.57
CA ASN A 35 -12.88 -2.79 17.00
C ASN A 35 -11.76 -1.80 17.34
N THR A 36 -10.52 -2.27 17.47
CA THR A 36 -9.38 -1.41 17.78
C THR A 36 -8.41 -1.31 16.61
N GLN A 37 -7.62 -0.24 16.58
CA GLN A 37 -6.52 -0.10 15.63
C GLN A 37 -5.54 -1.28 15.70
N GLN A 38 -5.33 -1.83 16.90
CA GLN A 38 -4.46 -2.99 17.11
C GLN A 38 -5.04 -4.25 16.46
N ASP A 39 -6.35 -4.48 16.59
CA ASP A 39 -7.05 -5.61 15.98
C ASP A 39 -6.93 -5.56 14.45
N VAL A 40 -7.21 -4.40 13.87
CA VAL A 40 -7.11 -4.17 12.41
C VAL A 40 -5.67 -4.36 11.94
N ASN A 41 -4.69 -3.84 12.67
CA ASN A 41 -3.29 -4.01 12.35
C ASN A 41 -2.85 -5.48 12.39
N LEU A 42 -3.25 -6.24 13.42
CA LEU A 42 -2.93 -7.66 13.55
C LEU A 42 -3.54 -8.47 12.41
N PHE A 43 -4.81 -8.19 12.08
CA PHE A 43 -5.48 -8.83 10.95
C PHE A 43 -4.75 -8.52 9.63
N PHE A 44 -4.42 -7.25 9.37
CA PHE A 44 -3.74 -6.87 8.14
C PHE A 44 -2.33 -7.47 8.00
N ILE A 45 -1.56 -7.51 9.09
CA ILE A 45 -0.25 -8.18 9.11
C ILE A 45 -0.39 -9.67 8.82
N PHE A 46 -1.42 -10.32 9.35
CA PHE A 46 -1.70 -11.74 9.08
C PHE A 46 -1.91 -11.99 7.58
N ILE A 47 -2.67 -11.12 6.90
CA ILE A 47 -2.87 -11.20 5.44
C ILE A 47 -1.53 -11.07 4.71
N LEU A 48 -0.70 -10.09 5.08
CA LEU A 48 0.62 -9.89 4.46
C LEU A 48 1.55 -11.09 4.71
N ARG A 49 1.57 -11.62 5.93
CA ARG A 49 2.43 -12.73 6.35
C ARG A 49 2.09 -14.05 5.65
N THR A 50 0.81 -14.26 5.36
CA THR A 50 0.32 -15.39 4.55
C THR A 50 0.40 -15.12 3.04
N ASN A 51 1.08 -14.04 2.63
CA ASN A 51 1.33 -13.64 1.24
C ASN A 51 0.05 -13.45 0.40
N GLN A 52 -1.08 -13.13 1.04
CA GLN A 52 -2.36 -12.86 0.38
C GLN A 52 -2.46 -11.40 -0.07
N LEU A 53 -1.55 -11.00 -0.97
CA LEU A 53 -1.41 -9.58 -1.35
C LEU A 53 -2.64 -8.99 -2.05
N ASN A 54 -3.34 -9.78 -2.87
CA ASN A 54 -4.57 -9.30 -3.53
C ASN A 54 -5.66 -9.00 -2.49
N GLU A 55 -5.81 -9.87 -1.48
CA GLU A 55 -6.73 -9.68 -0.36
C GLU A 55 -6.34 -8.45 0.48
N ALA A 56 -5.03 -8.19 0.67
CA ALA A 56 -4.57 -6.97 1.32
C ALA A 56 -4.97 -5.71 0.54
N LYS A 57 -4.85 -5.75 -0.79
CA LYS A 57 -5.28 -4.65 -1.67
C LYS A 57 -6.79 -4.44 -1.60
N ASP A 58 -7.58 -5.51 -1.68
CA ASP A 58 -9.04 -5.44 -1.61
C ASP A 58 -9.51 -4.94 -0.25
N LEU A 59 -8.86 -5.35 0.85
CA LEU A 59 -9.14 -4.81 2.17
C LEU A 59 -8.92 -3.30 2.20
N LEU A 60 -7.80 -2.79 1.68
CA LEU A 60 -7.55 -1.34 1.65
C LEU A 60 -8.57 -0.57 0.83
N LYS A 61 -9.12 -1.19 -0.23
CA LYS A 61 -10.16 -0.59 -1.06
C LYS A 61 -11.52 -0.56 -0.36
N TYR A 62 -11.86 -1.60 0.41
CA TYR A 62 -13.22 -1.82 0.92
C TYR A 62 -13.36 -1.79 2.45
N PHE A 63 -12.29 -1.48 3.21
CA PHE A 63 -12.32 -1.60 4.67
C PHE A 63 -13.46 -0.82 5.34
N ASN A 64 -13.86 0.34 4.80
CA ASN A 64 -14.96 1.16 5.35
C ASN A 64 -16.28 0.39 5.47
N GLY A 65 -16.47 -0.70 4.70
CA GLY A 65 -17.67 -1.53 4.78
C GLY A 65 -17.68 -2.54 5.95
N TRP A 66 -16.52 -2.83 6.55
CA TRP A 66 -16.37 -3.93 7.51
C TRP A 66 -15.53 -3.59 8.76
N LEU A 67 -14.58 -2.67 8.65
CA LEU A 67 -13.67 -2.26 9.71
C LEU A 67 -13.98 -0.83 10.17
N LEU A 68 -13.74 -0.56 11.45
CA LEU A 68 -13.94 0.78 12.03
C LEU A 68 -12.89 1.80 11.61
N CYS A 69 -11.69 1.34 11.26
CA CYS A 69 -10.57 2.18 10.84
C CYS A 69 -9.66 1.44 9.84
N PRO A 70 -8.83 2.15 9.07
CA PRO A 70 -7.86 1.51 8.19
C PRO A 70 -6.72 0.87 9.00
N PRO A 71 -5.94 -0.05 8.39
CA PRO A 71 -4.62 -0.40 8.88
C PRO A 71 -3.76 0.86 9.05
N SER A 72 -2.90 0.89 10.07
CA SER A 72 -2.01 2.05 10.28
C SER A 72 -1.07 2.26 9.09
N ASN A 73 -0.68 3.51 8.85
CA ASN A 73 0.18 3.90 7.72
C ASN A 73 1.43 3.01 7.57
N LYS A 74 2.05 2.62 8.68
CA LYS A 74 3.22 1.74 8.69
C LYS A 74 2.97 0.43 7.93
N TYR A 75 1.83 -0.22 8.16
CA TYR A 75 1.52 -1.50 7.51
C TYR A 75 1.01 -1.33 6.09
N ILE A 76 0.28 -0.24 5.80
CA ILE A 76 -0.08 0.12 4.42
C ILE A 76 1.19 0.31 3.58
N LEU A 77 2.17 1.06 4.10
CA LEU A 77 3.44 1.28 3.42
C LEU A 77 4.19 -0.04 3.22
N LEU A 78 4.22 -0.91 4.24
CA LEU A 78 4.81 -2.25 4.11
C LEU A 78 4.12 -3.07 2.99
N CYS A 79 2.79 -3.01 2.87
CA CYS A 79 2.06 -3.65 1.77
C CYS A 79 2.52 -3.12 0.41
N MET A 80 2.59 -1.80 0.25
CA MET A 80 3.07 -1.16 -0.98
C MET A 80 4.53 -1.55 -1.30
N GLU A 81 5.39 -1.66 -0.30
CA GLU A 81 6.77 -2.16 -0.45
C GLU A 81 6.83 -3.61 -0.93
N GLU A 82 5.95 -4.49 -0.45
CA GLU A 82 5.88 -5.87 -0.91
C GLU A 82 5.42 -5.97 -2.38
N PHE A 83 4.45 -5.16 -2.80
CA PHE A 83 4.08 -5.05 -4.22
C PHE A 83 5.23 -4.51 -5.07
N PHE A 84 5.93 -3.47 -4.60
CA PHE A 84 7.09 -2.92 -5.28
C PHE A 84 8.21 -3.94 -5.46
N LYS A 85 8.58 -4.69 -4.41
CA LYS A 85 9.61 -5.74 -4.47
C LYS A 85 9.27 -6.84 -5.48
N LYS A 86 7.98 -7.15 -5.64
CA LYS A 86 7.47 -8.10 -6.63
C LYS A 86 7.28 -7.48 -8.02
N GLN A 87 7.77 -6.26 -8.25
CA GLN A 87 7.69 -5.52 -9.52
C GLN A 87 6.25 -5.26 -10.01
N LYS A 88 5.30 -5.24 -9.08
CA LYS A 88 3.88 -4.98 -9.35
C LYS A 88 3.57 -3.49 -9.23
N TYR A 89 4.19 -2.67 -10.08
CA TYR A 89 4.16 -1.22 -9.95
C TYR A 89 2.77 -0.59 -10.14
N TYR A 90 1.95 -1.13 -11.03
CA TYR A 90 0.56 -0.69 -11.20
C TYR A 90 -0.29 -0.97 -9.97
N ASP A 91 -0.08 -2.10 -9.27
CA ASP A 91 -0.78 -2.38 -8.03
C ASP A 91 -0.39 -1.39 -6.93
N VAL A 92 0.88 -0.94 -6.88
CA VAL A 92 1.30 0.14 -5.95
C VAL A 92 0.52 1.43 -6.25
N ARG A 93 0.41 1.81 -7.53
CA ARG A 93 -0.35 2.99 -7.95
C ARG A 93 -1.83 2.89 -7.63
N GLU A 94 -2.41 1.71 -7.82
CA GLU A 94 -3.81 1.43 -7.50
C GLU A 94 -4.05 1.55 -5.99
N ILE A 95 -3.21 0.94 -5.14
CA ILE A 95 -3.28 1.10 -3.69
C ILE A 95 -3.16 2.57 -3.30
N PHE A 96 -2.22 3.30 -3.92
CA PHE A 96 -2.06 4.72 -3.70
C PHE A 96 -3.35 5.51 -4.00
N SER A 97 -4.07 5.18 -5.07
CA SER A 97 -5.34 5.84 -5.40
C SER A 97 -6.39 5.64 -4.30
N PHE A 98 -6.51 4.41 -3.75
CA PHE A 98 -7.48 4.12 -2.69
C PHE A 98 -7.18 4.89 -1.41
N ILE A 99 -5.91 4.94 -1.00
CA ILE A 99 -5.53 5.66 0.21
C ILE A 99 -5.60 7.17 0.00
N ARG A 100 -5.37 7.65 -1.22
CA ARG A 100 -5.40 9.07 -1.59
C ARG A 100 -6.81 9.67 -1.53
N GLU A 101 -7.82 8.85 -1.83
CA GLU A 101 -9.23 9.21 -1.80
C GLU A 101 -9.86 9.05 -0.40
N ASN A 102 -9.20 8.32 0.51
CA ASN A 102 -9.75 7.99 1.82
C ASN A 102 -9.33 8.99 2.90
N SER A 103 -10.29 9.71 3.47
CA SER A 103 -10.05 10.73 4.50
C SER A 103 -9.61 10.19 5.87
N GLN A 104 -9.81 8.90 6.15
CA GLN A 104 -9.36 8.28 7.41
C GLN A 104 -7.86 7.95 7.39
N ILE A 105 -7.24 7.90 6.21
CA ILE A 105 -5.81 7.63 6.06
C ILE A 105 -5.08 8.98 5.96
N LYS A 106 -4.23 9.26 6.94
CA LYS A 106 -3.39 10.45 6.91
C LYS A 106 -2.25 10.24 5.92
N LEU A 107 -2.35 10.80 4.72
CA LEU A 107 -1.26 10.74 3.74
C LEU A 107 -0.02 11.48 4.24
N ASP A 108 1.14 10.93 3.90
CA ASP A 108 2.43 11.51 4.17
C ASP A 108 3.39 11.26 2.98
N SER A 109 4.58 11.84 3.08
CA SER A 109 5.61 11.81 2.04
C SER A 109 6.03 10.41 1.61
N SER A 110 5.95 9.42 2.51
CA SER A 110 6.42 8.05 2.23
C SER A 110 5.54 7.35 1.20
N PHE A 111 4.22 7.56 1.24
CA PHE A 111 3.29 7.02 0.23
C PHE A 111 3.56 7.58 -1.17
N TYR A 112 3.81 8.87 -1.28
CA TYR A 112 4.20 9.49 -2.55
C TYR A 112 5.54 8.95 -3.03
N GLY A 113 6.53 8.85 -2.12
CA GLY A 113 7.87 8.37 -2.46
C GLY A 113 7.88 6.98 -3.09
N ILE A 114 7.20 6.01 -2.49
CA ILE A 114 7.13 4.65 -3.05
C ILE A 114 6.33 4.61 -4.36
N THR A 115 5.28 5.41 -4.47
CA THR A 115 4.45 5.45 -5.69
C THR A 115 5.22 6.07 -6.86
N ILE A 116 5.90 7.20 -6.64
CA ILE A 116 6.79 7.83 -7.63
C ILE A 116 7.88 6.85 -8.07
N LYS A 117 8.55 6.21 -7.11
CA LYS A 117 9.57 5.18 -7.41
C LYS A 117 8.99 4.06 -8.27
N SER A 118 7.75 3.63 -8.01
CA SER A 118 7.06 2.60 -8.80
C SER A 118 6.76 3.05 -10.22
N MET A 119 6.25 4.28 -10.40
CA MET A 119 5.94 4.83 -11.73
C MET A 119 7.18 4.97 -12.60
N LEU A 120 8.30 5.37 -12.01
CA LEU A 120 9.58 5.46 -12.71
C LEU A 120 10.12 4.10 -13.19
N MET A 121 9.68 2.98 -12.60
CA MET A 121 10.06 1.63 -13.03
C MET A 121 9.21 1.08 -14.18
N LEU A 122 8.17 1.81 -14.61
CA LEU A 122 7.37 1.41 -15.76
C LEU A 122 8.20 1.47 -17.05
N LYS A 123 7.87 0.61 -18.01
CA LYS A 123 8.57 0.59 -19.32
C LYS A 123 8.13 1.74 -20.22
N ASN A 124 6.87 2.15 -20.09
CA ASN A 124 6.23 3.16 -20.92
C ASN A 124 5.66 4.26 -20.01
N HIS A 125 5.73 5.51 -20.47
CA HIS A 125 5.17 6.68 -19.79
C HIS A 125 5.62 6.86 -18.32
N SER A 126 6.80 6.35 -17.97
CA SER A 126 7.26 6.27 -16.59
C SER A 126 7.46 7.64 -15.96
N ILE A 127 7.96 8.60 -16.73
CA ILE A 127 8.20 9.97 -16.28
C ILE A 127 6.89 10.74 -16.17
N GLU A 128 6.02 10.62 -17.17
CA GLU A 128 4.71 11.27 -17.17
C GLU A 128 3.89 10.83 -15.95
N GLU A 129 3.80 9.52 -15.72
CA GLU A 129 3.13 8.97 -14.53
C GLU A 129 3.77 9.46 -13.23
N ALA A 130 5.10 9.46 -13.14
CA ALA A 130 5.80 9.93 -11.94
C ALA A 130 5.56 11.43 -11.65
N ILE A 131 5.55 12.26 -12.70
CA ILE A 131 5.28 13.70 -12.59
C ILE A 131 3.85 13.96 -12.14
N ILE A 132 2.87 13.14 -12.56
CA ILE A 132 1.49 13.23 -12.07
C ILE A 132 1.44 13.04 -10.55
N ILE A 133 2.11 12.02 -10.01
CA ILE A 133 2.17 11.78 -8.54
C ILE A 133 2.87 12.93 -7.83
N TYR A 134 3.99 13.38 -8.40
CA TYR A 134 4.82 14.44 -7.83
C TYR A 134 4.03 15.76 -7.72
N ASN A 135 3.31 16.14 -8.77
CA ASN A 135 2.48 17.34 -8.75
C ASN A 135 1.28 17.21 -7.81
N ASP A 136 0.68 16.02 -7.68
CA ASP A 136 -0.38 15.77 -6.70
C ASP A 136 0.11 16.01 -5.26
N SER A 137 1.36 15.65 -4.94
CA SER A 137 1.91 15.90 -3.60
C SER A 137 1.94 17.39 -3.27
N TYR A 138 2.32 18.23 -4.24
CA TYR A 138 2.31 19.68 -4.10
C TYR A 138 0.88 20.20 -3.89
N ASN A 139 -0.08 19.73 -4.69
CA ASN A 139 -1.49 20.10 -4.55
C ASN A 139 -2.07 19.72 -3.19
N MET A 140 -1.59 18.62 -2.61
CA MET A 140 -1.96 18.15 -1.27
C MET A 140 -1.16 18.80 -0.15
N SER A 141 -0.27 19.75 -0.46
CA SER A 141 0.62 20.40 0.51
C SER A 141 1.51 19.40 1.27
N ILE A 142 1.91 18.31 0.60
CA ILE A 142 2.80 17.28 1.14
C ILE A 142 4.19 17.48 0.57
N TYR A 143 5.12 17.84 1.46
CA TYR A 143 6.52 18.02 1.13
C TYR A 143 7.20 16.67 0.91
N LEU A 144 7.81 16.51 -0.26
CA LEU A 144 8.63 15.34 -0.58
C LEU A 144 10.03 15.49 0.02
N THR A 145 10.69 14.36 0.27
CA THR A 145 12.08 14.39 0.71
C THR A 145 13.00 14.79 -0.44
N ASN A 146 14.15 15.39 -0.13
CA ASN A 146 15.16 15.75 -1.13
C ASN A 146 15.60 14.53 -1.96
N GLU A 147 15.60 13.33 -1.37
CA GLU A 147 15.88 12.09 -2.08
C GLU A 147 14.88 11.87 -3.23
N ILE A 148 13.58 12.02 -2.96
CA ILE A 148 12.53 11.84 -3.98
C ILE A 148 12.63 12.94 -5.05
N HIS A 149 12.84 14.20 -4.65
CA HIS A 149 13.04 15.32 -5.58
C HIS A 149 14.20 15.05 -6.54
N ASN A 150 15.36 14.69 -6.01
CA ASN A 150 16.55 14.38 -6.81
C ASN A 150 16.34 13.16 -7.70
N PHE A 151 15.59 12.16 -7.22
CA PHE A 151 15.29 10.96 -7.99
C PHE A 151 14.42 11.27 -9.21
N VAL A 152 13.39 12.11 -9.06
CA VAL A 152 12.56 12.56 -10.20
C VAL A 152 13.37 13.40 -11.18
N LEU A 153 14.08 14.42 -10.69
CA LEU A 153 14.90 15.30 -11.53
C LEU A 153 15.95 14.53 -12.33
N GLY A 154 16.65 13.60 -11.69
CA GLY A 154 17.65 12.77 -12.36
C GLY A 154 17.10 11.98 -13.54
N ASN A 155 15.89 11.42 -13.42
CA ASN A 155 15.25 10.67 -14.50
C ASN A 155 14.79 11.58 -15.66
N ILE A 156 14.35 12.81 -15.36
CA ILE A 156 13.99 13.80 -16.39
C ILE A 156 15.23 14.15 -17.23
N TYR A 157 16.35 14.51 -16.59
CA TYR A 157 17.57 14.92 -17.30
C TYR A 157 18.18 13.81 -18.19
N VAL A 158 18.11 12.55 -17.76
CA VAL A 158 18.59 11.42 -18.58
C VAL A 158 17.77 11.29 -19.86
N THR A 159 16.47 11.51 -19.78
CA THR A 159 15.56 11.35 -20.92
C THR A 159 15.72 12.46 -21.93
N GLU A 160 15.89 13.71 -21.47
CA GLU A 160 16.20 14.83 -22.36
C GLU A 160 17.50 14.61 -23.12
N LYS A 161 18.57 14.12 -22.45
CA LYS A 161 19.83 13.82 -23.13
C LYS A 161 19.71 12.74 -24.22
N ASN A 162 18.89 11.72 -24.01
CA ASN A 162 18.67 10.68 -25.02
C ASN A 162 17.94 11.21 -26.27
N ILE A 163 17.07 12.22 -26.10
CA ILE A 163 16.41 12.89 -27.24
C ILE A 163 17.44 13.66 -28.08
N TYR A 164 18.39 14.36 -27.45
CA TYR A 164 19.43 15.12 -28.17
C TYR A 164 20.52 14.27 -28.82
N VAL A 165 20.64 12.98 -28.50
CA VAL A 165 21.60 12.05 -29.14
C VAL A 165 20.99 11.35 -30.38
N LEU A 166 19.67 11.41 -30.54
CA LEU A 166 18.93 10.77 -31.64
C LEU A 166 18.53 11.77 -32.75
N ILE A 167 18.97 13.02 -32.68
CA ILE A 167 18.80 14.07 -33.71
C ILE A 167 20.17 14.34 -34.34
#